data_AF-A0A919M2A9-F1
#
_entry.id   AF-A0A919M2A9-F1
#
_cell.length_a   1.000
_cell.length_b   1.000
_cell.length_c   1.000
_cell.angle_alpha   90.00
_cell.angle_beta   90.00
_cell.angle_gamma   90.00
#
_symmetry.space_group_name_H-M   'P 1'
#
loop_
_entity.id
_entity.type
_entity.pdbx_description
1 polymer ?
#
loop_
_entity_poly.entity_id
_entity_poly.type
_entity_poly.pdbx_seq_one_letter_code
_entity_poly.pdbx_strand_id
1 'polypeptide(L)'
;MTKFLNALSLVVILIIAGLSSCHKDDPKPSAKAGFIAKTWKFTGYTIDGTDLFQYVVPCDKDDLQIFTKDGKFSEDKGPLKCDPAEPQTASGTWALSSNDTKLTLVHAGGTIELFDVFELSATTMKRGVLTSQNGTTIKLEFTYTAQ
;
A
#
# COMPACT_ATOMS: atom_id res chain seq x y z
N MET A 1 17.37 -82.03 21.67
CA MET A 1 17.51 -80.64 21.20
C MET A 1 16.67 -80.48 19.95
N THR A 2 15.47 -79.94 20.11
CA THR A 2 14.56 -79.66 18.98
C THR A 2 13.57 -78.58 19.39
N LYS A 3 13.93 -77.36 18.96
CA LYS A 3 13.14 -76.22 18.48
C LYS A 3 11.98 -75.66 19.34
N PHE A 4 12.20 -74.38 19.68
CA PHE A 4 11.38 -73.43 20.41
C PHE A 4 9.99 -73.19 19.80
N LEU A 5 9.01 -72.94 20.67
CA LEU A 5 7.61 -72.62 20.37
C LEU A 5 7.43 -71.24 19.75
N ASN A 6 6.43 -71.18 18.87
CA ASN A 6 5.95 -70.05 18.09
C ASN A 6 5.09 -69.05 18.89
N ALA A 7 5.11 -67.82 18.36
CA ALA A 7 4.04 -66.82 18.32
C ALA A 7 3.75 -65.97 19.57
N LEU A 8 4.53 -64.90 19.68
CA LEU A 8 4.15 -63.63 20.30
C LEU A 8 3.10 -62.93 19.39
N SER A 9 1.89 -62.67 19.88
CA SER A 9 0.91 -61.84 19.18
C SER A 9 0.76 -60.51 19.95
N LEU A 10 1.34 -59.44 19.39
CA LEU A 10 1.24 -58.08 19.90
C LEU A 10 0.26 -57.31 19.01
N VAL A 11 -0.80 -56.81 19.63
CA VAL A 11 -1.81 -55.93 19.02
C VAL A 11 -1.16 -54.59 18.67
N VAL A 12 -1.28 -54.16 17.41
CA VAL A 12 -1.00 -52.78 16.98
C VAL A 12 -2.18 -52.28 16.16
N ILE A 13 -2.92 -51.33 16.74
CA ILE A 13 -3.98 -50.56 16.11
C ILE A 13 -3.30 -49.44 15.29
N LEU A 14 -3.52 -49.41 13.98
CA LEU A 14 -3.07 -48.31 13.11
C LEU A 14 -4.28 -47.45 12.71
N ILE A 15 -4.37 -46.27 13.34
CA ILE A 15 -5.28 -45.18 12.98
C ILE A 15 -4.70 -44.48 11.76
N ILE A 16 -5.38 -44.56 10.61
CA ILE A 16 -5.07 -43.74 9.43
C ILE A 16 -6.00 -42.52 9.46
N ALA A 17 -5.49 -41.42 10.01
CA ALA A 17 -6.05 -40.08 9.78
C ALA A 17 -5.50 -39.57 8.44
N GLY A 18 -6.36 -39.56 7.42
CA GLY A 18 -6.06 -38.99 6.11
C GLY A 18 -5.80 -37.48 6.22
N LEU A 19 -4.70 -37.08 5.60
CA LEU A 19 -4.09 -35.76 5.64
C LEU A 19 -5.01 -34.68 5.05
N SER A 20 -5.32 -33.66 5.85
CA SER A 20 -5.85 -32.39 5.36
C SER A 20 -4.82 -31.75 4.44
N SER A 21 -5.17 -31.57 3.16
CA SER A 21 -4.40 -30.76 2.22
C SER A 21 -4.47 -29.29 2.64
N CYS A 22 -3.53 -28.86 3.50
CA CYS A 22 -3.20 -27.46 3.63
C CYS A 22 -2.40 -27.05 2.40
N HIS A 23 -3.05 -26.42 1.43
CA HIS A 23 -2.35 -25.49 0.56
C HIS A 23 -1.78 -24.40 1.46
N LYS A 24 -0.45 -24.34 1.58
CA LYS A 24 0.22 -23.21 2.20
C LYS A 24 0.16 -22.11 1.16
N ASP A 25 -0.83 -21.22 1.29
CA ASP A 25 -0.73 -19.92 0.64
C ASP A 25 0.51 -19.25 1.22
N ASP A 26 1.54 -19.07 0.40
CA ASP A 26 2.70 -18.28 0.80
C ASP A 26 2.20 -16.91 1.27
N PRO A 27 2.72 -16.35 2.38
CA PRO A 27 2.31 -15.05 2.86
C PRO A 27 2.54 -14.02 1.74
N LYS A 28 1.45 -13.54 1.12
CA LYS A 28 1.53 -12.46 0.14
C LYS A 28 2.24 -11.29 0.83
N PRO A 29 3.34 -10.75 0.25
CA PRO A 29 3.98 -9.57 0.79
C PRO A 29 2.93 -8.48 1.03
N SER A 30 2.90 -7.90 2.23
CA SER A 30 1.89 -6.87 2.52
C SER A 30 2.10 -5.69 1.56
N ALA A 31 0.99 -5.14 1.05
CA ALA A 31 1.03 -3.95 0.18
C ALA A 31 1.84 -2.81 0.84
N LYS A 32 1.75 -2.70 2.17
CA LYS A 32 2.56 -1.84 3.01
C LYS A 32 4.08 -2.03 2.86
N ALA A 33 4.60 -3.24 2.73
CA ALA A 33 6.03 -3.48 2.55
C ALA A 33 6.54 -2.99 1.18
N GLY A 34 5.68 -3.04 0.16
CA GLY A 34 5.96 -2.50 -1.17
C GLY A 34 5.82 -0.98 -1.26
N PHE A 35 5.16 -0.33 -0.30
CA PHE A 35 4.90 1.11 -0.31
C PHE A 35 6.01 1.95 0.35
N ILE A 36 6.55 1.42 1.45
CA ILE A 36 7.49 2.11 2.34
C ILE A 36 8.90 2.16 1.75
N ALA A 37 9.66 3.19 2.13
CA ALA A 37 11.05 3.44 1.73
C ALA A 37 11.24 3.62 0.22
N LYS A 38 10.19 4.14 -0.44
CA LYS A 38 10.19 4.51 -1.85
C LYS A 38 9.95 6.01 -1.99
N THR A 39 10.47 6.53 -3.09
CA THR A 39 10.17 7.87 -3.58
C THR A 39 9.07 7.75 -4.62
N TRP A 40 8.00 8.52 -4.47
CA TRP A 40 6.80 8.47 -5.27
C TRP A 40 6.64 9.75 -6.06
N LYS A 41 6.47 9.65 -7.37
CA LYS A 41 6.23 10.79 -8.26
C LYS A 41 4.80 10.80 -8.74
N PHE A 42 4.18 11.97 -8.82
CA PHE A 42 2.83 12.14 -9.34
C PHE A 42 2.79 11.93 -10.86
N THR A 43 2.01 10.96 -11.34
CA THR A 43 2.04 10.50 -12.74
C THR A 43 0.67 10.36 -13.40
N GLY A 44 -0.43 10.56 -12.66
CA GLY A 44 -1.77 10.49 -13.24
C GLY A 44 -2.82 11.13 -12.37
N TYR A 45 -3.84 11.72 -12.98
CA TYR A 45 -4.96 12.35 -12.30
C TYR A 45 -6.24 12.06 -13.06
N THR A 46 -7.23 11.47 -12.41
CA THR A 46 -8.52 11.18 -13.04
C THR A 46 -9.70 11.64 -12.21
N ILE A 47 -10.79 11.98 -12.90
CA ILE A 47 -12.12 12.18 -12.32
C ILE A 47 -13.07 11.21 -13.01
N ASP A 48 -13.64 10.28 -12.24
CA ASP A 48 -14.49 9.18 -12.75
C ASP A 48 -13.86 8.44 -13.95
N GLY A 49 -12.53 8.24 -13.89
CA GLY A 49 -11.76 7.57 -14.93
C GLY A 49 -11.39 8.45 -16.13
N THR A 50 -11.87 9.68 -16.22
CA THR A 50 -11.44 10.65 -17.23
C THR A 50 -10.07 11.20 -16.86
N ASP A 51 -9.07 11.02 -17.72
CA ASP A 51 -7.71 11.52 -17.50
C ASP A 51 -7.63 13.04 -17.70
N LEU A 52 -7.18 13.72 -16.65
CA LEU A 52 -6.98 15.17 -16.58
C LEU A 52 -5.52 15.53 -16.26
N PHE A 53 -4.61 14.57 -16.24
CA PHE A 53 -3.21 14.79 -15.85
C PHE A 53 -2.49 15.81 -16.75
N GLN A 54 -2.91 15.92 -18.01
CA GLN A 54 -2.39 16.95 -18.93
C GLN A 54 -2.57 18.38 -18.41
N TYR A 55 -3.61 18.64 -17.60
CA TYR A 55 -3.92 19.96 -17.04
C TYR A 55 -3.23 20.26 -15.72
N VAL A 56 -2.58 19.27 -15.09
CA VAL A 56 -1.78 19.49 -13.88
C VAL A 56 -0.59 20.38 -14.23
N VAL A 57 -0.33 21.39 -13.39
CA VAL A 57 0.77 22.35 -13.60
C VAL A 57 2.11 21.63 -13.56
N PRO A 58 3.10 22.03 -14.39
CA PRO A 58 4.35 21.27 -14.50
C PRO A 58 5.10 21.08 -13.17
N CYS A 59 5.02 22.06 -12.27
CA CYS A 59 5.67 22.03 -10.96
C CYS A 59 5.12 20.95 -10.01
N ASP A 60 3.82 20.65 -10.06
CA ASP A 60 3.26 19.55 -9.25
C ASP A 60 3.67 18.18 -9.81
N LYS A 61 4.12 18.12 -11.07
CA LYS A 61 4.48 16.85 -11.74
C LYS A 61 5.90 16.40 -11.40
N ASP A 62 6.78 17.29 -10.94
CA ASP A 62 8.13 16.94 -10.48
C ASP A 62 8.25 16.83 -8.96
N ASP A 63 7.21 17.16 -8.21
CA ASP A 63 7.11 16.86 -6.78
C ASP A 63 7.32 15.37 -6.48
N LEU A 64 8.09 15.09 -5.42
CA LEU A 64 8.40 13.77 -4.93
C LEU A 64 7.90 13.57 -3.50
N GLN A 65 7.31 12.42 -3.23
CA GLN A 65 6.83 12.05 -1.90
C GLN A 65 7.57 10.83 -1.36
N ILE A 66 8.02 10.89 -0.11
CA ILE A 66 8.78 9.83 0.53
C ILE A 66 8.06 9.40 1.81
N PHE A 67 7.87 8.08 1.95
CA PHE A 67 7.23 7.46 3.12
C PHE A 67 8.21 6.50 3.79
N THR A 68 8.57 6.76 5.04
CA THR A 68 9.53 5.92 5.77
C THR A 68 8.85 4.96 6.73
N LYS A 69 9.55 3.88 7.10
CA LYS A 69 9.01 2.81 7.96
C LYS A 69 8.64 3.29 9.37
N ASP A 70 9.33 4.30 9.86
CA ASP A 70 9.08 4.95 11.16
C ASP A 70 7.91 5.95 11.11
N GLY A 71 7.13 5.99 10.02
CA GLY A 71 5.93 6.81 9.92
C GLY A 71 6.20 8.27 9.56
N LYS A 72 7.38 8.60 9.03
CA LYS A 72 7.69 9.95 8.55
C LYS A 72 7.36 10.08 7.07
N PHE A 73 6.85 11.26 6.74
CA PHE A 73 6.50 11.68 5.40
C PHE A 73 7.35 12.91 5.07
N SER A 74 7.83 12.99 3.83
CA SER A 74 8.42 14.22 3.31
C SER A 74 8.05 14.43 1.86
N GLU A 75 7.98 15.69 1.48
CA GLU A 75 7.81 16.13 0.10
C GLU A 75 9.04 16.91 -0.32
N ASP A 76 9.47 16.72 -1.56
CA ASP A 76 10.46 17.55 -2.25
C ASP A 76 9.76 18.20 -3.43
N LYS A 77 9.84 19.53 -3.53
CA LYS A 77 9.17 20.32 -4.56
C LYS A 77 9.82 20.25 -5.95
N GLY A 78 10.80 19.36 -6.10
CA GLY A 78 11.54 19.18 -7.33
C GLY A 78 12.30 20.44 -7.77
N PRO A 79 12.93 20.40 -8.94
CA PRO A 79 13.60 21.58 -9.51
C PRO A 79 12.65 22.75 -9.84
N LEU A 80 11.36 22.49 -10.09
CA LEU A 80 10.39 23.49 -10.53
C LEU A 80 9.32 23.73 -9.46
N LYS A 81 9.58 24.65 -8.53
CA LYS A 81 8.58 25.01 -7.52
C LYS A 81 7.40 25.79 -8.10
N CYS A 82 6.18 25.47 -7.67
CA CYS A 82 4.97 26.24 -8.02
C CYS A 82 4.97 27.63 -7.36
N ASP A 83 5.35 27.69 -6.07
CA ASP A 83 5.53 28.92 -5.33
C ASP A 83 7.01 29.05 -4.89
N PRO A 84 7.74 30.09 -5.34
CA PRO A 84 9.12 30.29 -4.95
C PRO A 84 9.29 30.56 -3.44
N ALA A 85 8.26 31.02 -2.73
CA ALA A 85 8.31 31.30 -1.29
C ALA A 85 8.20 30.06 -0.40
N GLU A 86 7.68 28.93 -0.91
CA GLU A 86 7.58 27.69 -0.14
C GLU A 86 8.98 27.12 0.20
N PRO A 87 9.14 26.25 1.21
CA PRO A 87 10.40 25.52 1.37
C PRO A 87 10.61 24.51 0.22
N GLN A 88 11.87 24.15 -0.07
CA GLN A 88 12.16 23.07 -1.03
C GLN A 88 11.57 21.73 -0.59
N THR A 89 11.59 21.48 0.72
CA THR A 89 11.10 20.25 1.31
C THR A 89 10.12 20.53 2.43
N ALA A 90 9.03 19.77 2.47
CA ALA A 90 8.09 19.73 3.59
C ALA A 90 8.20 18.38 4.31
N SER A 91 7.84 18.36 5.59
CA SER A 91 7.84 17.12 6.38
C SER A 91 6.54 16.95 7.16
N GLY A 92 6.27 15.71 7.55
CA GLY A 92 5.08 15.31 8.28
C GLY A 92 5.16 13.86 8.75
N THR A 93 4.02 13.32 9.14
CA THR A 93 3.84 11.91 9.45
C THR A 93 2.78 11.30 8.56
N TRP A 94 2.80 9.98 8.44
CA TRP A 94 1.78 9.24 7.72
C TRP A 94 1.33 7.99 8.47
N ALA A 95 0.11 7.54 8.18
CA ALA A 95 -0.41 6.28 8.65
C ALA A 95 -1.31 5.61 7.61
N LEU A 96 -1.21 4.29 7.51
CA LEU A 96 -2.21 3.45 6.84
C LEU A 96 -3.14 2.86 7.88
N SER A 97 -4.44 2.84 7.59
CA SER A 97 -5.46 2.21 8.44
C SER A 97 -6.49 1.46 7.60
N SER A 98 -7.43 0.79 8.26
CA SER A 98 -8.53 0.07 7.60
C SER A 98 -8.05 -0.98 6.59
N ASN A 99 -7.11 -1.85 6.99
CA ASN A 99 -6.48 -2.83 6.10
C ASN A 99 -5.83 -2.20 4.86
N ASP A 100 -5.07 -1.12 5.09
CA ASP A 100 -4.35 -0.34 4.07
C ASP A 100 -5.24 0.38 3.04
N THR A 101 -6.56 0.52 3.28
CA THR A 101 -7.47 1.24 2.37
C THR A 101 -7.62 2.73 2.68
N LYS A 102 -6.97 3.23 3.73
CA LYS A 102 -7.00 4.64 4.14
C LYS A 102 -5.59 5.13 4.42
N LEU A 103 -5.23 6.27 3.84
CA LEU A 103 -3.97 6.97 4.10
C LEU A 103 -4.25 8.30 4.79
N THR A 104 -3.54 8.55 5.89
CA THR A 104 -3.54 9.83 6.60
C THR A 104 -2.18 10.47 6.45
N LEU A 105 -2.13 11.74 6.03
CA LEU A 105 -0.93 12.58 6.07
C LEU A 105 -1.15 13.68 7.10
N VAL A 106 -0.18 13.90 7.97
CA VAL A 106 -0.17 15.02 8.93
C VAL A 106 1.07 15.85 8.67
N HIS A 107 0.86 17.02 8.08
CA HIS A 107 1.93 17.96 7.75
C HIS A 107 2.46 18.63 9.02
N ALA A 108 3.72 19.07 9.04
CA ALA A 108 4.33 19.71 10.21
C ALA A 108 3.57 20.94 10.73
N GLY A 109 2.80 21.62 9.86
CA GLY A 109 1.90 22.73 10.22
C GLY A 109 0.57 22.30 10.87
N GLY A 110 0.33 21.00 11.05
CA GLY A 110 -0.87 20.44 11.65
C GLY A 110 -2.02 20.15 10.66
N THR A 111 -1.87 20.50 9.39
CA THR A 111 -2.83 20.14 8.34
C THR A 111 -2.90 18.63 8.20
N ILE A 112 -4.14 18.10 8.19
CA ILE A 112 -4.41 16.66 8.04
C ILE A 112 -5.09 16.43 6.70
N GLU A 113 -4.54 15.51 5.91
CA GLU A 113 -5.15 15.03 4.68
C GLU A 113 -5.53 13.55 4.83
N LEU A 114 -6.72 13.21 4.37
CA LEU A 114 -7.28 11.86 4.43
C LEU A 114 -7.61 11.39 3.03
N PHE A 115 -7.06 10.25 2.64
CA PHE A 115 -7.28 9.65 1.33
C PHE A 115 -7.81 8.22 1.44
N ASP A 116 -8.72 7.88 0.54
CA ASP A 116 -8.94 6.50 0.13
C ASP A 116 -7.70 5.99 -0.62
N VAL A 117 -7.33 4.73 -0.38
CA VAL A 117 -6.30 4.02 -1.14
C VAL A 117 -6.99 3.02 -2.06
N PHE A 118 -6.93 3.27 -3.36
CA PHE A 118 -7.56 2.44 -4.38
C PHE A 118 -6.63 1.34 -4.90
N GLU A 119 -5.32 1.59 -4.91
CA GLU A 119 -4.30 0.63 -5.28
C GLU A 119 -3.02 0.91 -4.50
N LEU A 120 -2.38 -0.14 -3.98
CA LEU A 120 -1.09 -0.04 -3.34
C LEU A 120 -0.23 -1.26 -3.69
N SER A 121 0.87 -1.02 -4.38
CA SER A 121 1.83 -2.05 -4.82
C SER A 121 3.26 -1.53 -4.72
N ALA A 122 4.23 -2.35 -5.15
CA ALA A 122 5.64 -1.98 -5.16
C ALA A 122 5.99 -0.86 -6.17
N THR A 123 5.11 -0.59 -7.14
CA THR A 123 5.37 0.37 -8.23
C THR A 123 4.29 1.42 -8.37
N THR A 124 3.10 1.17 -7.83
CA THR A 124 1.92 2.01 -8.04
C THR A 124 1.23 2.30 -6.72
N MET A 125 0.91 3.58 -6.49
CA MET A 125 -0.01 4.03 -5.45
C MET A 125 -1.11 4.84 -6.13
N LYS A 126 -2.36 4.39 -5.99
CA LYS A 126 -3.54 5.18 -6.36
C LYS A 126 -4.29 5.55 -5.10
N ARG A 127 -4.45 6.84 -4.88
CA ARG A 127 -5.19 7.38 -3.73
C ARG A 127 -6.11 8.50 -4.17
N GLY A 128 -7.07 8.88 -3.33
CA GLY A 128 -7.93 10.01 -3.63
C GLY A 128 -9.13 10.08 -2.71
N VAL A 129 -10.23 10.62 -3.21
CA VAL A 129 -11.47 10.79 -2.43
C VAL A 129 -12.68 10.40 -3.24
N LEU A 130 -13.66 9.78 -2.58
CA LEU A 130 -15.02 9.66 -3.07
C LEU A 130 -15.84 10.83 -2.50
N THR A 131 -16.34 11.70 -3.36
CA THR A 131 -17.19 12.84 -2.98
C THR A 131 -18.58 12.73 -3.60
N SER A 132 -19.60 13.33 -3.00
CA SER A 132 -20.96 13.36 -3.56
C SER A 132 -21.29 14.74 -4.08
N GLN A 133 -21.65 14.85 -5.37
CA GLN A 133 -22.18 16.06 -5.97
C GLN A 133 -23.55 15.78 -6.56
N ASN A 134 -24.57 16.52 -6.11
CA ASN A 134 -25.96 16.38 -6.54
C ASN A 134 -26.48 14.92 -6.46
N GLY A 135 -26.07 14.17 -5.43
CA GLY A 135 -26.47 12.78 -5.22
C GLY A 135 -25.70 11.75 -6.05
N THR A 136 -24.73 12.18 -6.85
CA THR A 136 -23.83 11.30 -7.62
C THR A 136 -22.48 11.21 -6.91
N THR A 137 -21.98 10.01 -6.67
CA THR A 137 -20.61 9.80 -6.18
C THR A 137 -19.61 10.00 -7.32
N ILE A 138 -18.66 10.89 -7.11
CA ILE A 138 -17.54 11.20 -7.99
C ILE A 138 -16.26 10.70 -7.33
N LYS A 139 -15.43 9.99 -8.09
CA LYS A 139 -14.11 9.53 -7.69
C LYS A 139 -13.05 10.46 -8.26
N LEU A 140 -12.34 11.15 -7.37
CA LEU A 140 -11.09 11.83 -7.70
C LEU A 140 -9.94 10.89 -7.35
N GLU A 141 -9.05 10.61 -8.30
CA GLU A 141 -7.94 9.68 -8.12
C GLU A 141 -6.62 10.28 -8.59
N PHE A 142 -5.61 10.19 -7.73
CA PHE A 142 -4.22 10.55 -7.98
C PHE A 142 -3.38 9.28 -8.06
N THR A 143 -2.62 9.14 -9.13
CA THR A 143 -1.68 8.03 -9.37
C THR A 143 -0.26 8.50 -9.14
N TYR A 144 0.48 7.71 -8.36
CA TYR A 144 1.90 7.90 -8.13
C TYR A 144 2.66 6.65 -8.52
N THR A 145 3.87 6.83 -9.06
CA THR A 145 4.76 5.76 -9.46
C THR A 145 6.06 5.83 -8.68
N ALA A 146 6.53 4.68 -8.20
CA ALA A 146 7.81 4.58 -7.52
C ALA A 146 8.96 4.95 -8.49
N GLN A 147 9.92 5.76 -8.03
CA GLN A 147 11.13 6.13 -8.75
C GLN A 147 12.28 5.14 -8.50
#